data_AF-A0A2E6MR79-F1
#
_entry.id   AF-A0A2E6MR79-F1
#
_cell.length_a   1.000
_cell.length_b   1.000
_cell.length_c   1.000
_cell.angle_alpha   90.00
_cell.angle_beta   90.00
_cell.angle_gamma   90.00
#
_symmetry.space_group_name_H-M   'P 1'
#
loop_
_entity.id
_entity.type
_entity.pdbx_description
1 polymer ?
#
loop_
_entity_poly.entity_id
_entity_poly.type
_entity_poly.pdbx_seq_one_letter_code
_entity_poly.pdbx_strand_id
1 'polypeptide(L)'
;MKKRTRSILEELNNLHQKRDSDSFIATTGNNIIESAINLLQRINTEYDQETALDLERRFINSIKSSDPRKFKRGLQKVVESKNKEL
;
A
#
# COMPACT_ATOMS: atom_id res chain seq x y z
N MET A 1 22.96 44.56 -21.60
CA MET A 1 21.97 43.46 -21.47
C MET A 1 21.45 43.44 -20.04
N LYS A 2 20.16 43.75 -19.81
CA LYS A 2 19.60 43.77 -18.44
C LYS A 2 19.53 42.34 -17.90
N LYS A 3 20.27 42.04 -16.83
CA LYS A 3 20.19 40.75 -16.12
C LYS A 3 18.80 40.64 -15.48
N ARG A 4 17.94 39.76 -16.00
CA ARG A 4 16.68 39.39 -15.33
C ARG A 4 17.04 38.48 -14.16
N THR A 5 16.89 38.97 -12.93
CA THR A 5 16.89 38.14 -11.72
C THR A 5 15.54 37.44 -11.65
N ARG A 6 15.57 36.10 -11.68
CA ARG A 6 14.38 35.28 -11.46
C ARG A 6 13.86 35.55 -10.04
N SER A 7 12.56 35.52 -9.85
CA SER A 7 11.96 35.73 -8.53
C SER A 7 12.37 34.58 -7.60
N ILE A 8 12.55 34.86 -6.30
CA ILE A 8 12.75 33.82 -5.27
C ILE A 8 11.61 32.78 -5.33
N LEU A 9 10.40 33.22 -5.67
CA LEU A 9 9.25 32.34 -5.91
C LEU A 9 9.43 31.43 -7.14
N GLU A 10 10.07 31.89 -8.21
CA GLU A 10 10.41 31.05 -9.37
C GLU A 10 11.51 30.04 -9.05
N GLU A 11 12.48 30.39 -8.19
CA GLU A 11 13.50 29.44 -7.73
C GLU A 11 12.94 28.39 -6.77
N LEU A 12 12.07 28.79 -5.84
CA LEU A 12 11.33 27.87 -4.95
C LEU A 12 10.46 26.87 -5.71
N ASN A 13 9.79 27.32 -6.77
CA ASN A 13 8.93 26.47 -7.59
C ASN A 13 9.75 25.45 -8.42
N ASN A 14 10.94 25.84 -8.87
CA ASN A 14 11.84 24.97 -9.63
C ASN A 14 12.58 23.93 -8.76
N LEU A 15 12.70 24.16 -7.44
CA LEU A 15 13.34 23.22 -6.50
C LEU A 15 12.47 21.99 -6.19
N HIS A 16 11.15 22.13 -6.20
CA HIS A 16 10.21 21.09 -5.74
C HIS A 16 9.82 20.06 -6.79
N GLN A 17 10.06 20.29 -8.08
CA GLN A 17 9.29 19.58 -9.11
C GLN A 17 9.96 18.32 -9.68
N LYS A 18 11.26 18.09 -9.46
CA LYS A 18 11.99 17.03 -10.20
C LYS A 18 12.93 16.13 -9.39
N ARG A 19 13.28 16.51 -8.16
CA ARG A 19 14.16 15.71 -7.29
C ARG A 19 13.39 14.77 -6.34
N ASP A 20 12.09 14.98 -6.19
CA ASP A 20 11.32 14.36 -5.10
C ASP A 20 10.52 13.13 -5.55
N SER A 21 10.27 12.92 -6.86
CA SER A 21 9.46 11.79 -7.33
C SER A 21 10.09 10.45 -6.97
N ASP A 22 11.39 10.29 -7.20
CA ASP A 22 12.06 9.01 -7.05
C ASP A 22 12.28 8.67 -5.57
N SER A 23 12.65 9.68 -4.76
CA SER A 23 12.78 9.55 -3.31
C SER A 23 11.42 9.26 -2.65
N PHE A 24 10.37 9.94 -3.10
CA PHE A 24 9.01 9.70 -2.66
C PHE A 24 8.53 8.29 -3.02
N ILE A 25 8.75 7.85 -4.27
CA ILE A 25 8.40 6.51 -4.73
C ILE A 25 9.17 5.46 -3.92
N ALA A 26 10.47 5.65 -3.69
CA ALA A 26 11.29 4.72 -2.92
C ALA A 26 10.81 4.61 -1.46
N THR A 27 10.61 5.74 -0.79
CA THR A 27 10.19 5.79 0.61
C THR A 27 8.78 5.23 0.78
N THR A 28 7.84 5.68 -0.04
CA THR A 28 6.44 5.23 0.01
C THR A 28 6.33 3.75 -0.36
N GLY A 29 7.06 3.31 -1.39
CA GLY A 29 7.12 1.91 -1.80
C GLY A 29 7.65 1.02 -0.67
N ASN A 30 8.74 1.41 -0.02
CA ASN A 30 9.29 0.65 1.11
C ASN A 30 8.29 0.54 2.26
N ASN A 31 7.66 1.65 2.65
CA ASN A 31 6.68 1.65 3.74
C ASN A 31 5.46 0.76 3.45
N ILE A 32 5.00 0.72 2.18
CA ILE A 32 3.90 -0.15 1.76
C ILE A 32 4.32 -1.62 1.83
N ILE A 33 5.53 -1.95 1.39
CA ILE A 33 6.05 -3.32 1.43
C ILE A 33 6.17 -3.81 2.88
N GLU A 34 6.76 -3.00 3.77
CA GLU A 34 6.86 -3.33 5.20
C GLU A 34 5.48 -3.53 5.84
N SER A 35 4.53 -2.64 5.53
CA SER A 35 3.15 -2.76 6.03
C SER A 35 2.47 -4.04 5.52
N ALA A 36 2.71 -4.41 4.26
CA ALA A 36 2.17 -5.64 3.68
C ALA A 36 2.78 -6.89 4.34
N ILE A 37 4.10 -6.90 4.61
CA ILE A 37 4.77 -8.01 5.32
C ILE A 37 4.16 -8.21 6.70
N ASN A 38 4.03 -7.12 7.48
CA ASN A 38 3.44 -7.17 8.83
C ASN A 38 1.99 -7.68 8.80
N LEU A 39 1.21 -7.27 7.79
CA LEU A 39 -0.16 -7.77 7.61
C LEU A 39 -0.19 -9.28 7.35
N LEU A 40 0.65 -9.78 6.44
CA LEU A 40 0.70 -11.21 6.10
C LEU A 40 1.14 -12.05 7.29
N GLN A 41 2.13 -11.59 8.06
CA GLN A 41 2.54 -12.26 9.31
C GLN A 41 1.41 -12.33 10.33
N ARG A 42 0.65 -11.24 10.49
CA ARG A 42 -0.51 -11.22 11.38
C ARG A 42 -1.59 -12.19 10.91
N ILE A 43 -1.88 -12.26 9.61
CA ILE A 43 -2.83 -13.22 9.04
C ILE A 43 -2.43 -14.66 9.40
N ASN A 44 -1.15 -15.01 9.25
CA ASN A 44 -0.65 -16.36 9.59
C ASN A 44 -0.70 -16.68 11.10
N THR A 45 -0.74 -15.65 11.95
CA THR A 45 -0.81 -15.83 13.41
C THR A 45 -2.24 -15.96 13.93
N GLU A 46 -3.19 -15.25 13.29
CA GLU A 46 -4.59 -15.14 13.74
C GLU A 46 -5.51 -16.21 13.14
N TYR A 47 -5.11 -16.81 12.02
CA TYR A 47 -5.91 -17.77 11.26
C TYR A 47 -5.18 -19.09 11.09
N ASP A 48 -5.94 -20.17 10.91
CA ASP A 48 -5.39 -21.47 10.53
C ASP A 48 -4.74 -21.42 9.13
N GLN A 49 -3.93 -22.44 8.83
CA GLN A 49 -3.14 -22.48 7.60
C GLN A 49 -3.97 -22.35 6.32
N GLU A 50 -5.16 -22.95 6.27
CA GLU A 50 -6.00 -22.92 5.07
C GLU A 50 -6.59 -21.52 4.87
N THR A 51 -7.17 -20.96 5.93
CA THR A 51 -7.75 -19.61 5.91
C THR A 51 -6.69 -18.54 5.65
N ALA A 52 -5.52 -18.65 6.28
CA ALA A 52 -4.41 -17.73 6.08
C ALA A 52 -3.99 -17.72 4.60
N LEU A 53 -3.76 -18.90 4.01
CA LEU A 53 -3.34 -19.02 2.61
C LEU A 53 -4.39 -18.44 1.62
N ASP A 54 -5.68 -18.61 1.88
CA ASP A 54 -6.74 -17.98 1.07
C ASP A 54 -6.68 -16.45 1.18
N LEU A 55 -6.56 -15.91 2.41
CA LEU A 55 -6.46 -14.46 2.64
C LEU A 55 -5.22 -13.84 1.99
N GLU A 56 -4.06 -14.50 2.06
CA GLU A 56 -2.84 -14.05 1.38
C GLU A 56 -3.03 -13.99 -0.14
N ARG A 57 -3.58 -15.06 -0.74
CA ARG A 57 -3.87 -15.11 -2.18
C ARG A 57 -4.82 -13.99 -2.59
N ARG A 58 -5.86 -13.72 -1.80
CA ARG A 58 -6.80 -12.63 -2.06
C ARG A 58 -6.13 -11.27 -1.97
N PHE A 59 -5.27 -11.06 -0.98
CA PHE A 59 -4.53 -9.82 -0.82
C PHE A 59 -3.66 -9.55 -2.06
N ILE A 60 -2.83 -10.52 -2.45
CA ILE A 60 -1.95 -10.41 -3.62
C ILE A 60 -2.78 -10.21 -4.91
N ASN A 61 -3.85 -10.97 -5.11
CA ASN A 61 -4.69 -10.85 -6.29
C ASN A 61 -5.45 -9.52 -6.34
N SER A 62 -5.80 -8.94 -5.18
CA SER A 62 -6.42 -7.62 -5.11
C SER A 62 -5.49 -6.52 -5.62
N ILE A 63 -4.18 -6.62 -5.31
CA ILE A 63 -3.14 -5.72 -5.83
C ILE A 63 -2.94 -5.96 -7.34
N LYS A 64 -2.70 -7.21 -7.74
CA LYS A 64 -2.45 -7.57 -9.15
C LYS A 64 -3.59 -7.17 -10.09
N SER A 65 -4.84 -7.26 -9.62
CA SER A 65 -6.02 -6.88 -10.41
C SER A 65 -6.51 -5.46 -10.14
N SER A 66 -5.79 -4.67 -9.34
CA SER A 66 -6.17 -3.30 -8.97
C SER A 66 -7.60 -3.19 -8.38
N ASP A 67 -8.06 -4.23 -7.69
CA ASP A 67 -9.39 -4.31 -7.08
C ASP A 67 -9.29 -4.64 -5.58
N PRO A 68 -9.19 -3.62 -4.72
CA PRO A 68 -9.09 -3.80 -3.27
C PRO A 68 -10.35 -4.44 -2.65
N ARG A 69 -11.49 -4.42 -3.36
CA ARG A 69 -12.75 -4.99 -2.86
C ARG A 69 -12.69 -6.51 -2.75
N LYS A 70 -11.83 -7.17 -3.55
CA LYS A 70 -11.63 -8.63 -3.50
C LYS A 70 -11.13 -9.10 -2.15
N PHE A 71 -10.15 -8.40 -1.58
CA PHE A 71 -9.64 -8.71 -0.25
C PHE A 71 -10.72 -8.45 0.81
N LYS A 72 -11.35 -7.26 0.78
CA LYS A 72 -12.41 -6.89 1.74
C LYS A 72 -13.55 -7.93 1.79
N ARG A 73 -14.07 -8.36 0.63
CA ARG A 73 -15.14 -9.36 0.55
C ARG A 73 -14.71 -10.73 1.07
N GLY A 74 -13.46 -11.14 0.81
CA GLY A 74 -12.92 -12.39 1.30
C GLY A 74 -12.82 -12.41 2.82
N LEU A 75 -12.22 -11.36 3.39
CA LEU A 75 -12.09 -11.21 4.84
C LEU A 75 -13.46 -11.20 5.53
N GLN A 76 -14.44 -10.48 4.98
CA GLN A 76 -15.79 -10.45 5.54
C GLN A 76 -16.41 -11.85 5.64
N LYS A 77 -16.26 -12.68 4.59
CA LYS A 77 -16.77 -14.06 4.61
C LYS A 77 -16.10 -14.91 5.69
N VAL A 78 -14.79 -14.79 5.84
CA VAL A 78 -14.04 -15.50 6.90
C VAL A 78 -14.54 -15.09 8.30
N VAL A 79 -14.74 -13.79 8.53
CA VAL A 79 -15.26 -13.27 9.80
C VAL A 79 -16.69 -13.76 10.06
N GLU A 80 -17.56 -13.74 9.04
CA GLU A 80 -18.93 -14.25 9.15
C GLU A 80 -18.98 -15.76 9.46
N SER A 81 -18.09 -16.56 8.87
CA SER A 81 -17.98 -17.99 9.19
C SER A 81 -17.53 -18.21 10.63
N LYS A 82 -16.49 -17.49 11.08
CA LYS A 82 -15.97 -17.58 12.46
C LYS A 82 -17.04 -17.25 13.51
N ASN A 83 -17.91 -16.29 13.24
CA ASN A 83 -18.98 -15.89 14.16
C ASN A 83 -20.16 -16.88 14.22
N LYS A 84 -20.30 -17.80 13.25
CA LYS A 84 -21.37 -18.82 13.23
C LYS A 84 -20.98 -20.10 13.98
N GLU A 85 -19.70 -20.32 14.19
CA GLU A 85 -19.15 -21.47 14.92
C GLU A 85 -19.04 -21.23 16.43
N LEU A 86 -19.34 -20.01 16.88
CA LEU A 86 -19.44 -19.58 18.28
C LEU A 86 -20.91 -19.51 18.73
#